data_AF-A0A7S3B4N2-F1
#
_entry.id   AF-A0A7S3B4N2-F1
#
_cell.length_a   1.000
_cell.length_b   1.000
_cell.length_c   1.000
_cell.angle_alpha   90.00
_cell.angle_beta   90.00
_cell.angle_gamma   90.00
#
_symmetry.space_group_name_H-M   'P 1'
#
loop_
_entity.id
_entity.type
_entity.pdbx_description
1 polymer ?
#
loop_
_entity_poly.entity_id
_entity_poly.type
_entity_poly.pdbx_seq_one_letter_code
_entity_poly.pdbx_strand_id
1 'polypeptide(L)'
;FLLTSNMQPTSSTRVFDHYEAEYLSKTKTAAQSLERLADLIPGVEKDKVVKETEKALEAAEEIVQQMELEARSTQGETKAQLIAQAKDYKAGIALLRSKLKVCAQIHTTRHCVPNC
;
A
#
# COMPACT_ATOMS: atom_id res chain seq x y z
N PHE A 1 -15.77 -22.46 3.28
CA PHE A 1 -14.58 -23.12 3.86
C PHE A 1 -13.77 -22.08 4.61
N LEU A 2 -14.15 -21.80 5.86
CA LEU A 2 -13.37 -20.96 6.76
C LEU A 2 -12.62 -21.89 7.71
N LEU A 3 -11.40 -22.25 7.35
CA LEU A 3 -10.46 -22.79 8.32
C LEU A 3 -9.82 -21.59 9.02
N THR A 4 -10.44 -21.14 10.10
CA THR A 4 -9.75 -20.38 11.13
C THR A 4 -8.76 -21.33 11.80
N SER A 5 -7.57 -21.47 11.19
CA SER A 5 -6.46 -22.17 11.83
C SER A 5 -6.08 -21.39 13.08
N ASN A 6 -6.25 -22.07 14.21
CA ASN A 6 -5.92 -21.62 15.55
C ASN A 6 -4.39 -21.48 15.68
N MET A 7 -3.84 -20.38 15.17
CA MET A 7 -2.45 -20.00 15.37
C MET A 7 -2.39 -19.13 16.64
N GLN A 8 -1.91 -19.70 17.75
CA GLN A 8 -1.60 -18.89 18.93
C GLN A 8 -0.49 -17.89 18.55
N PRO A 9 -0.73 -16.57 18.69
CA PRO A 9 0.28 -15.58 18.35
C PRO A 9 1.47 -15.73 19.31
N THR A 10 2.62 -16.13 18.77
CA THR A 10 3.90 -16.01 19.47
C THR A 10 4.23 -14.52 19.61
N SER A 11 5.06 -14.14 20.58
CA SER A 11 5.46 -12.74 20.80
C SER A 11 6.02 -12.07 19.53
N SER A 12 6.70 -12.83 18.66
CA SER A 12 7.21 -12.39 17.35
C SER A 12 6.09 -12.06 16.35
N THR A 13 4.95 -12.75 16.44
CA THR A 13 3.79 -12.49 15.57
C THR A 13 3.12 -11.17 15.95
N ARG A 14 3.08 -10.81 17.23
CA ARG A 14 2.46 -9.54 17.69
C ARG A 14 3.13 -8.29 17.12
N VAL A 15 4.45 -8.33 16.94
CA VAL A 15 5.21 -7.21 16.32
C VAL A 15 4.90 -7.15 14.83
N PHE A 16 4.86 -8.29 14.16
CA PHE A 16 4.44 -8.38 12.76
C PHE A 16 3.00 -7.86 12.55
N ASP A 17 2.06 -8.27 13.40
CA ASP A 17 0.64 -7.85 13.35
C ASP A 17 0.49 -6.33 13.50
N HIS A 18 1.34 -5.70 14.34
CA HIS A 18 1.35 -4.26 14.50
C HIS A 18 1.80 -3.55 13.21
N TYR A 19 2.92 -4.01 12.65
CA TYR A 19 3.39 -3.51 11.36
C TYR A 19 2.35 -3.75 10.25
N GLU A 20 1.65 -4.88 10.28
CA GLU A 20 0.59 -5.19 9.32
C GLU A 20 -0.57 -4.22 9.40
N ALA A 21 -1.05 -3.92 10.60
CA ALA A 21 -2.10 -2.94 10.79
C ALA A 21 -1.70 -1.56 10.23
N GLU A 22 -0.45 -1.14 10.46
CA GLU A 22 0.06 0.12 9.93
C GLU A 22 0.18 0.11 8.39
N TYR A 23 0.71 -0.97 7.81
CA TYR A 23 0.80 -1.15 6.37
C TYR A 23 -0.57 -1.08 5.70
N LEU A 24 -1.56 -1.80 6.24
CA LEU A 24 -2.93 -1.82 5.72
C LEU A 24 -3.58 -0.43 5.79
N SER A 25 -3.35 0.31 6.89
CA SER A 25 -3.83 1.68 7.03
C SER A 25 -3.25 2.63 5.98
N LYS A 26 -1.92 2.56 5.75
CA LYS A 26 -1.24 3.40 4.75
C LYS A 26 -1.64 3.05 3.32
N THR A 27 -1.73 1.77 2.99
CA THR A 27 -2.12 1.33 1.64
C THR A 27 -3.58 1.62 1.33
N LYS A 28 -4.48 1.51 2.33
CA LYS A 28 -5.87 1.98 2.21
C LYS A 28 -5.93 3.48 1.91
N THR A 29 -5.17 4.28 2.65
CA THR A 29 -5.09 5.73 2.41
C THR A 29 -4.56 6.04 1.01
N ALA A 30 -3.50 5.36 0.57
CA ALA A 30 -2.96 5.54 -0.78
C ALA A 30 -3.96 5.13 -1.88
N ALA A 31 -4.71 4.05 -1.68
CA ALA A 31 -5.75 3.63 -2.61
C ALA A 31 -6.87 4.68 -2.74
N GLN A 32 -7.33 5.24 -1.62
CA GLN A 32 -8.32 6.33 -1.62
C GLN A 32 -7.79 7.60 -2.32
N SER A 33 -6.51 7.94 -2.11
CA SER A 33 -5.88 9.05 -2.82
C SER A 33 -5.78 8.81 -4.33
N LEU A 34 -5.52 7.56 -4.75
CA LEU A 34 -5.51 7.19 -6.18
C LEU A 34 -6.89 7.32 -6.83
N GLU A 35 -7.94 6.90 -6.13
CA GLU A 35 -9.33 7.10 -6.57
C GLU A 35 -9.62 8.59 -6.75
N ARG A 36 -9.28 9.41 -5.74
CA ARG A 36 -9.43 10.86 -5.82
C ARG A 36 -8.62 11.50 -6.96
N LEU A 37 -7.40 11.02 -7.21
CA LEU A 37 -6.54 11.55 -8.29
C LEU A 37 -7.15 11.38 -9.68
N ALA A 38 -8.02 10.39 -9.89
CA ALA A 38 -8.71 10.20 -11.16
C ALA A 38 -9.67 11.35 -11.49
N ASP A 39 -10.22 12.02 -10.48
CA ASP A 39 -11.17 13.12 -10.62
C ASP A 39 -10.50 14.51 -10.62
N LEU A 40 -9.23 14.60 -10.21
CA LEU A 40 -8.50 15.86 -10.14
C LEU A 40 -7.96 16.30 -11.51
N ILE A 41 -8.16 17.59 -11.81
CA ILE A 41 -7.58 18.27 -12.97
C ILE A 41 -6.10 18.58 -12.67
N PRO A 42 -5.19 18.56 -13.66
CA PRO A 42 -3.80 18.97 -13.47
C PRO A 42 -3.68 20.35 -12.81
N GLY A 43 -2.86 20.43 -11.75
CA GLY A 43 -2.68 21.64 -10.97
C GLY A 43 -2.15 21.36 -9.56
N VAL A 44 -2.04 22.42 -8.75
CA VAL A 44 -1.43 22.38 -7.41
C VAL A 44 -2.07 21.32 -6.50
N GLU A 45 -3.39 21.15 -6.56
CA GLU A 45 -4.09 20.15 -5.75
C GLU A 45 -3.70 18.72 -6.17
N LYS A 46 -3.70 18.42 -7.47
CA LYS A 46 -3.28 17.12 -7.98
C LYS A 46 -1.84 16.81 -7.59
N ASP A 47 -0.93 17.77 -7.78
CA ASP A 47 0.48 17.63 -7.42
C ASP A 47 0.68 17.38 -5.92
N LYS A 48 -0.12 18.04 -5.07
CA LYS A 48 -0.11 17.82 -3.63
C LYS A 48 -0.53 16.40 -3.29
N VAL A 49 -1.66 15.92 -3.84
CA VAL A 49 -2.16 14.56 -3.58
C VAL A 49 -1.18 13.49 -4.12
N VAL A 50 -0.53 13.73 -5.26
CA VAL A 50 0.53 12.84 -5.77
C VAL A 50 1.67 12.74 -4.75
N LYS A 51 2.24 13.87 -4.30
CA LYS A 51 3.35 13.89 -3.33
C LYS A 51 2.97 13.25 -1.99
N GLU A 52 1.76 13.48 -1.50
CA GLU A 52 1.26 12.85 -0.27
C GLU A 52 1.13 11.33 -0.44
N THR A 53 0.65 10.88 -1.60
CA THR A 53 0.54 9.45 -1.92
C THR A 53 1.90 8.79 -2.06
N GLU A 54 2.88 9.46 -2.69
CA GLU A 54 4.27 8.98 -2.77
C GLU A 54 4.87 8.75 -1.38
N LYS A 55 4.74 9.73 -0.48
CA LYS A 55 5.22 9.62 0.90
C LYS A 55 4.53 8.50 1.68
N ALA A 56 3.22 8.32 1.49
CA ALA A 56 2.49 7.23 2.12
C ALA A 56 2.99 5.85 1.65
N LEU A 57 3.30 5.70 0.35
CA LEU A 57 3.84 4.47 -0.22
C LEU A 57 5.29 4.21 0.19
N GLU A 58 6.10 5.25 0.36
CA GLU A 58 7.45 5.15 0.95
C GLU A 58 7.39 4.65 2.39
N ALA A 59 6.57 5.27 3.24
CA ALA A 59 6.38 4.82 4.62
C ALA A 59 5.80 3.39 4.71
N ALA A 60 4.95 2.98 3.77
CA ALA A 60 4.46 1.60 3.69
C ALA A 60 5.59 0.62 3.34
N GLU A 61 6.54 1.02 2.47
CA GLU A 61 7.69 0.20 2.11
C GLU A 61 8.66 0.02 3.27
N GLU A 62 8.91 1.08 4.06
CA GLU A 62 9.71 1.00 5.28
C GLU A 62 9.12 -0.01 6.28
N ILE A 63 7.79 0.00 6.46
CA ILE A 63 7.08 -0.97 7.31
C ILE A 63 7.24 -2.39 6.80
N VAL A 64 7.07 -2.62 5.50
CA VAL A 64 7.27 -3.96 4.90
C VAL A 64 8.72 -4.42 5.09
N GLN A 65 9.68 -3.50 5.07
CA GLN A 65 11.08 -3.82 5.37
C GLN A 65 11.26 -4.26 6.82
N GLN A 66 10.58 -3.64 7.79
CA GLN A 66 10.56 -4.10 9.19
C GLN A 66 9.90 -5.46 9.33
N MET A 67 8.77 -5.71 8.64
CA MET A 67 8.14 -7.04 8.61
C MET A 67 9.09 -8.12 8.09
N GLU A 68 9.86 -7.84 7.04
CA GLU A 68 10.84 -8.79 6.51
C GLU A 68 11.95 -9.10 7.52
N LEU A 69 12.39 -8.10 8.30
CA LEU A 69 13.39 -8.31 9.36
C LEU A 69 12.84 -9.20 10.48
N GLU A 70 11.61 -8.94 10.94
CA GLU A 70 10.96 -9.76 11.97
C GLU A 70 10.65 -11.18 11.48
N ALA A 71 10.20 -11.31 10.22
CA ALA A 71 9.98 -12.61 9.60
C ALA A 71 11.26 -13.43 9.55
N ARG A 72 12.42 -12.82 9.25
CA ARG A 72 13.73 -13.50 9.21
C ARG A 72 14.20 -13.95 10.60
N SER A 73 13.85 -13.21 11.64
CA SER A 73 14.12 -13.52 13.06
C SER A 73 13.26 -14.69 13.57
N THR A 74 12.07 -14.86 12.99
CA THR A 74 11.18 -16.00 13.27
C THR A 74 11.78 -17.30 12.72
N GLN A 75 11.48 -18.44 13.35
CA GLN A 75 11.98 -19.77 12.97
C GLN A 75 10.85 -20.68 12.47
N GLY A 76 11.22 -21.77 11.79
CA GLY A 76 10.27 -22.81 11.37
C GLY A 76 9.34 -22.39 10.23
N GLU A 77 8.17 -23.01 10.16
CA GLU A 77 7.19 -22.81 9.08
C GLU A 77 6.61 -21.40 9.07
N THR A 78 6.38 -20.81 10.24
CA THR A 78 5.88 -19.43 10.41
C THR A 78 6.78 -18.41 9.71
N LYS A 79 8.11 -18.60 9.73
CA LYS A 79 9.04 -17.75 8.96
C LYS A 79 8.72 -17.74 7.48
N ALA A 80 8.53 -18.90 6.88
CA ALA A 80 8.30 -19.02 5.44
C ALA A 80 7.00 -18.31 5.04
N GLN A 81 5.95 -18.46 5.87
CA GLN A 81 4.66 -17.80 5.67
C GLN A 81 4.79 -16.27 5.78
N LEU A 82 5.44 -15.75 6.83
CA LEU A 82 5.63 -14.31 7.02
C LEU A 82 6.50 -13.68 5.93
N ILE A 83 7.54 -14.38 5.44
CA ILE A 83 8.36 -13.91 4.31
C ILE A 83 7.53 -13.83 3.02
N ALA A 84 6.68 -14.83 2.75
CA ALA A 84 5.83 -14.82 1.58
C ALA A 84 4.85 -13.63 1.63
N GLN A 85 4.20 -13.44 2.78
CA GLN A 85 3.27 -12.33 2.99
C GLN A 85 3.93 -10.95 2.83
N ALA A 86 5.13 -10.74 3.40
CA ALA A 86 5.86 -9.48 3.23
C ALA A 86 6.26 -9.22 1.76
N LYS A 87 6.59 -10.26 1.00
CA LYS A 87 6.86 -10.14 -0.44
C LYS A 87 5.62 -9.75 -1.24
N ASP A 88 4.47 -10.32 -0.91
CA ASP A 88 3.20 -9.98 -1.54
C ASP A 88 2.84 -8.51 -1.25
N TYR A 89 3.07 -8.04 -0.03
CA TYR A 89 2.88 -6.63 0.34
C TYR A 89 3.80 -5.67 -0.42
N LYS A 90 5.05 -6.06 -0.64
CA LYS A 90 5.98 -5.31 -1.49
C LYS A 90 5.51 -5.25 -2.95
N ALA A 91 5.02 -6.35 -3.49
CA ALA A 91 4.44 -6.39 -4.84
C ALA A 91 3.19 -5.49 -4.94
N GLY A 92 2.36 -5.47 -3.90
CA GLY A 92 1.22 -4.55 -3.78
C GLY A 92 1.62 -3.07 -3.83
N ILE A 93 2.67 -2.68 -3.10
CA ILE A 93 3.23 -1.31 -3.15
C ILE A 93 3.72 -0.99 -4.56
N ALA A 94 4.42 -1.91 -5.23
CA ALA A 94 4.91 -1.70 -6.58
C ALA A 94 3.76 -1.45 -7.58
N LEU A 95 2.67 -2.20 -7.44
CA LEU A 95 1.45 -1.99 -8.22
C LEU A 95 0.82 -0.61 -7.95
N LEU A 96 0.70 -0.20 -6.69
CA LEU A 96 0.15 1.11 -6.32
C LEU A 96 1.02 2.25 -6.86
N ARG A 97 2.36 2.12 -6.82
CA ARG A 97 3.28 3.10 -7.43
C ARG A 97 3.12 3.17 -8.94
N SER A 98 2.94 2.04 -9.62
CA SER A 98 2.67 2.02 -11.06
C SER A 98 1.37 2.76 -11.38
N LYS A 99 0.29 2.50 -10.63
CA LYS A 99 -0.99 3.21 -10.77
C LYS A 99 -0.83 4.72 -10.51
N LEU A 100 -0.08 5.11 -9.49
CA LEU A 100 0.19 6.51 -9.18
C LEU A 100 0.85 7.25 -10.33
N LYS A 101 1.88 6.64 -10.95
CA LYS A 101 2.55 7.21 -12.12
C LYS A 101 1.57 7.43 -13.27
N VAL A 102 0.71 6.46 -13.55
CA VAL A 102 -0.33 6.58 -14.57
C VAL A 102 -1.29 7.73 -14.23
N CYS A 103 -1.87 7.75 -13.02
CA CYS A 103 -2.80 8.79 -12.58
C CYS A 103 -2.19 10.20 -12.61
N ALA A 104 -0.92 10.33 -12.21
CA ALA A 104 -0.19 11.58 -12.25
C ALA A 104 -0.02 12.12 -13.69
N GLN A 105 0.20 11.22 -14.66
CA GLN A 105 0.39 11.56 -16.07
C GLN A 105 -0.91 11.76 -16.85
N ILE A 106 -2.07 11.35 -16.31
CA ILE A 106 -3.36 11.60 -16.96
C ILE A 106 -3.62 13.11 -16.99
N HIS A 107 -3.52 13.69 -18.18
CA HIS A 107 -4.04 15.02 -18.49
C HIS A 107 -5.53 14.87 -18.81
N THR A 108 -6.39 15.12 -17.84
CA THR A 108 -7.85 15.09 -18.09
C THR A 108 -8.23 16.26 -19.00
N THR A 109 -8.25 16.04 -20.31
CA THR A 109 -8.90 16.96 -21.26
C THR A 109 -10.41 16.69 -21.22
N ARG A 110 -11.08 17.03 -20.11
CA ARG A 110 -12.55 17.16 -20.12
C ARG A 110 -12.90 18.54 -20.69
N HIS A 111 -12.68 18.72 -21.98
CA HIS A 111 -13.44 19.69 -22.76
C HIS A 111 -14.70 18.98 -23.26
N CYS A 112 -15.75 18.99 -22.46
CA CYS A 112 -17.10 18.92 -22.99
C CYS A 112 -17.56 20.37 -23.15
N VAL A 113 -17.55 20.82 -24.41
CA VAL A 113 -18.24 22.03 -24.84
C VAL A 113 -19.74 21.77 -24.66
N PRO A 114 -20.46 22.52 -23.80
CA PRO A 114 -21.91 22.57 -23.93
C PRO A 114 -22.20 23.39 -25.18
N ASN A 115 -22.63 22.66 -26.22
CA ASN A 115 -23.16 23.21 -27.46
C ASN A 115 -24.39 24.07 -27.14
N CYS A 116 -24.28 25.39 -27.32
CA CYS A 116 -25.39 26.34 -27.44
C CYS A 116 -25.04 27.34 -28.54
#